data_AF-A0A524MVV1-F1
#
_entry.id   AF-A0A524MVV1-F1
#
_cell.length_a   1.000
_cell.length_b   1.000
_cell.length_c   1.000
_cell.angle_alpha   90.00
_cell.angle_beta   90.00
_cell.angle_gamma   90.00
#
_symmetry.space_group_name_H-M   'P 1'
#
loop_
_entity.id
_entity.type
_entity.pdbx_description
1 polymer ?
#
loop_
_entity_poly.entity_id
_entity_poly.type
_entity_poly.pdbx_seq_one_letter_code
_entity_poly.pdbx_strand_id
1 'polypeptide(L)' 'MLHAYDSESRKALDAATGNPFLGFVTEMALFAQAPPIYGGTDQVQKNIIGERVLGLPKEPNQDKVVPFSELPKNA' A
#
# COMPACT_ATOMS: atom_id res chain seq x y z
N MET A 1 9.27 -23.44 -2.31
CA MET A 1 8.72 -22.55 -3.36
C MET A 1 9.61 -21.33 -3.53
N LEU A 2 9.60 -20.66 -4.70
CA LEU A 2 10.51 -19.54 -5.03
C LEU A 2 10.55 -18.41 -3.99
N HIS A 3 9.44 -18.13 -3.30
CA HIS A 3 9.32 -17.02 -2.36
C HIS A 3 9.50 -17.39 -0.88
N ALA A 4 9.83 -18.64 -0.58
CA ALA A 4 10.12 -19.09 0.78
C ALA A 4 9.09 -18.65 1.86
N TYR A 5 7.80 -18.84 1.57
CA TYR A 5 6.71 -18.40 2.45
C TYR A 5 6.73 -19.09 3.82
N ASP A 6 7.16 -20.35 3.87
CA ASP A 6 7.29 -21.14 5.09
C ASP A 6 8.75 -21.26 5.57
N SER A 7 8.93 -21.70 6.81
CA SER A 7 10.24 -21.81 7.45
C SER A 7 11.17 -22.86 6.81
N GLU A 8 10.63 -23.92 6.22
CA GLU A 8 11.44 -24.96 5.59
C GLU A 8 12.00 -24.46 4.26
N SER A 9 11.14 -23.81 3.46
CA SER A 9 11.53 -23.16 2.22
C SER A 9 12.57 -22.04 2.44
N ARG A 10 12.52 -21.30 3.56
CA ARG A 10 13.56 -20.30 3.90
C ARG A 10 14.92 -20.94 4.14
N LYS A 11 14.97 -22.01 4.94
CA LYS A 11 16.22 -22.75 5.18
C LYS A 11 16.81 -23.30 3.88
N ALA A 12 15.96 -23.81 2.98
CA ALA A 12 16.39 -24.29 1.67
C ALA A 12 16.96 -23.15 0.80
N LEU A 13 16.33 -21.97 0.81
CA LEU A 13 16.82 -20.78 0.12
C LEU A 13 18.18 -20.31 0.67
N ASP A 14 18.33 -20.27 1.99
CA ASP A 14 19.57 -19.86 2.66
C ASP A 14 20.71 -20.81 2.30
N ALA A 15 20.46 -22.12 2.34
CA ALA A 15 21.44 -23.14 1.97
C ALA A 15 21.85 -23.07 0.48
N ALA A 16 20.89 -22.80 -0.42
CA ALA A 16 21.15 -22.71 -1.85
C ALA A 16 21.90 -21.43 -2.25
N THR A 17 21.72 -20.33 -1.52
CA THR A 17 22.22 -19.01 -1.89
C THR A 17 23.39 -18.53 -1.04
N GLY A 18 23.61 -19.14 0.13
CA GLY A 18 24.58 -18.67 1.12
C GLY A 18 24.26 -17.30 1.71
N ASN A 19 23.05 -16.75 1.46
CA ASN A 19 22.67 -15.41 1.89
C ASN A 19 21.33 -15.44 2.66
N PRO A 20 21.36 -15.35 4.00
CA PRO A 20 20.16 -15.42 4.83
C PRO A 20 19.23 -14.21 4.71
N PHE A 21 19.63 -13.15 3.98
CA PHE A 21 18.82 -11.94 3.83
C PHE A 21 17.86 -11.98 2.64
N LEU A 22 18.03 -12.92 1.69
CA LEU A 22 17.27 -12.90 0.43
C LEU A 22 15.76 -13.12 0.64
N GLY A 23 15.40 -13.96 1.61
CA GLY A 23 14.00 -14.17 2.00
C GLY A 23 13.34 -12.86 2.48
N PHE A 24 14.03 -12.12 3.35
CA PHE A 24 13.57 -10.84 3.86
C PHE A 24 13.43 -9.79 2.74
N VAL A 25 14.40 -9.70 1.82
CA VAL A 25 14.34 -8.75 0.70
C VAL A 25 13.13 -9.03 -0.19
N THR A 26 12.86 -10.31 -0.48
CA THR A 26 11.69 -10.70 -1.30
C THR A 26 10.39 -10.38 -0.58
N GLU A 27 10.29 -10.69 0.72
CA GLU A 27 9.13 -10.37 1.54
C GLU A 27 8.85 -8.87 1.56
N MET A 28 9.87 -8.04 1.81
CA MET A 28 9.73 -6.58 1.81
C MET A 28 9.37 -6.04 0.43
N ALA A 29 9.93 -6.58 -0.65
CA ALA A 29 9.59 -6.15 -2.01
C ALA A 29 8.11 -6.43 -2.35
N LEU A 30 7.59 -7.59 -1.94
CA LEU A 30 6.17 -7.92 -2.12
C LEU A 30 5.27 -7.08 -1.20
N PHE A 31 5.71 -6.80 0.02
CA PHE A 31 4.96 -6.01 0.99
C PHE A 31 4.95 -4.50 0.68
N ALA A 32 5.97 -3.97 0.00
CA ALA A 32 6.16 -2.54 -0.23
C ALA A 32 4.97 -1.84 -0.90
N GLN A 33 4.12 -2.57 -1.62
CA GLN A 33 2.92 -2.01 -2.25
C GLN A 33 1.77 -1.73 -1.28
N ALA A 34 1.79 -2.34 -0.08
CA ALA A 34 0.70 -2.23 0.88
C ALA A 34 0.66 -0.86 1.61
N PRO A 35 1.77 -0.33 2.17
CA PRO A 35 1.75 0.93 2.93
C PRO A 35 1.23 2.16 2.16
N PRO A 36 1.53 2.35 0.85
CA PRO A 36 0.95 3.46 0.09
C PRO A 36 -0.57 3.40 -0.12
N ILE A 37 -1.23 2.32 0.33
CA ILE A 37 -2.68 2.09 0.21
C ILE A 37 -3.36 2.10 1.57
N TYR A 38 -2.90 1.27 2.52
CA TYR A 38 -3.55 1.15 3.82
C TYR A 38 -3.14 2.30 4.75
N GLY A 39 -4.02 2.66 5.69
CA GLY A 39 -3.76 3.81 6.58
C GLY A 39 -3.94 5.17 5.90
N GLY A 40 -4.56 5.17 4.71
CA GLY A 40 -4.72 6.34 3.86
C GLY A 40 -3.75 6.26 2.69
N THR A 41 -4.27 6.33 1.47
CA THR A 41 -3.43 6.25 0.28
C THR A 41 -2.48 7.44 0.20
N ASP A 42 -1.39 7.29 -0.57
CA ASP A 42 -0.49 8.41 -0.86
C ASP A 42 -1.22 9.66 -1.36
N GLN A 43 -2.27 9.49 -2.16
CA GLN A 43 -3.09 10.59 -2.67
C GLN A 43 -3.84 11.29 -1.53
N VAL A 44 -4.49 10.53 -0.64
CA VAL A 44 -5.20 11.10 0.52
C VAL A 44 -4.23 11.85 1.44
N GLN A 45 -3.05 11.29 1.70
CA GLN A 45 -2.06 11.94 2.56
C GLN A 45 -1.49 13.22 1.93
N LYS A 46 -1.21 13.21 0.62
CA LYS A 46 -0.80 14.41 -0.11
C LYS A 46 -1.87 15.50 -0.07
N ASN A 47 -3.14 15.14 -0.20
CA ASN A 47 -4.25 16.08 -0.06
C ASN A 47 -4.35 16.66 1.36
N ILE A 48 -4.19 15.84 2.39
CA ILE A 48 -4.17 16.31 3.79
C ILE A 48 -3.04 17.31 4.02
N ILE A 49 -1.83 17.02 3.51
CA ILE A 49 -0.69 17.94 3.59
C ILE A 49 -1.00 19.23 2.81
N GLY A 50 -1.54 19.12 1.60
CA GLY A 50 -1.97 20.26 0.78
C GLY A 50 -2.94 21.19 1.51
N GLU A 51 -4.01 20.64 2.08
CA GLU A 51 -5.03 21.42 2.81
C GLU A 51 -4.48 21.98 4.13
N ARG A 52 -3.86 21.14 4.97
CA ARG A 52 -3.56 21.49 6.38
C ARG A 52 -2.22 22.18 6.58
N VAL A 53 -1.23 21.83 5.78
CA VAL A 53 0.13 22.38 5.92
C VAL A 53 0.35 23.51 4.93
N LEU A 54 -0.08 23.32 3.68
CA LEU A 54 0.17 24.29 2.60
C LEU A 54 -0.99 25.27 2.37
N GLY A 55 -2.16 25.06 2.99
CA GLY A 55 -3.32 25.94 2.84
C GLY A 55 -3.95 25.91 1.43
N LEU A 56 -3.70 24.85 0.67
CA LEU A 56 -4.30 24.67 -0.65
C LEU A 56 -5.81 24.44 -0.53
N PRO A 57 -6.61 24.86 -1.52
CA PRO A 57 -8.04 24.55 -1.55
C PRO A 57 -8.29 23.04 -1.52
N LYS A 58 -9.35 22.64 -0.82
CA LYS A 58 -9.81 21.25 -0.76
C LYS A 58 -10.21 20.74 -2.15
N GLU A 59 -9.82 19.51 -2.48
CA GLU A 59 -10.25 18.87 -3.72
C GLU A 59 -11.79 18.69 -3.75
N PRO A 60 -12.43 18.84 -4.92
CA PRO A 60 -13.87 18.58 -5.07
C PRO A 60 -14.23 17.16 -4.60
N ASN A 61 -15.22 17.06 -3.71
CA ASN A 61 -15.68 15.77 -3.18
C ASN A 61 -17.21 15.71 -3.19
N GLN A 62 -17.76 14.74 -3.92
CA GLN A 62 -19.20 14.49 -4.04
C GLN A 62 -19.80 13.86 -2.77
N ASP A 63 -19.02 13.09 -2.01
CA ASP A 63 -19.46 12.34 -0.83
C ASP A 63 -20.01 13.23 0.28
N LYS A 64 -19.66 14.52 0.27
CA LYS A 64 -20.12 15.51 1.26
C LYS A 64 -21.35 16.31 0.81
N VAL A 65 -21.70 16.27 -0.47
CA VAL A 65 -22.71 17.15 -1.07
C VAL A 65 -23.86 16.39 -1.71
N VAL A 66 -23.65 15.12 -2.09
CA VAL A 66 -24.68 14.26 -2.68
C VAL A 66 -24.99 13.11 -1.71
N PRO A 67 -26.28 12.83 -1.40
CA PRO A 67 -26.66 11.65 -0.64
C PRO A 67 -26.15 10.37 -1.33
N PHE A 68 -25.69 9.40 -0.54
CA PHE A 68 -25.11 8.16 -1.09
C PHE A 68 -26.02 7.45 -2.12
N SER A 69 -27.34 7.50 -1.93
CA SER A 69 -28.33 6.91 -2.85
C SER A 69 -28.35 7.53 -4.25
N GLU A 70 -27.86 8.77 -4.37
CA GLU A 70 -27.87 9.57 -5.60
C GLU A 70 -26.50 9.60 -6.30
N LEU A 71 -25.48 8.94 -5.73
CA LEU A 71 -24.15 8.87 -6.35
C LEU A 71 -24.17 8.08 -7.68
N PRO A 72 -23.33 8.44 -8.66
CA PRO A 72 -23.18 7.67 -9.90
C PRO A 72 -22.83 6.22 -9.61
N LYS A 73 -23.58 5.29 -10.21
CA LYS A 73 -23.32 3.86 -10.11
C LYS A 73 -22.48 3.43 -11.30
N ASN A 74 -21.53 2.52 -11.07
CA ASN A 74 -20.81 1.87 -12.15
C ASN A 74 -21.81 1.15 -13.07
N ALA A 75 -21.61 1.24 -14.37
CA ALA A 75 -22.40 0.54 -15.38
C ALA A 75 -22.16 -0.97 -15.32
#